data_AF-A0A962MI66-F1
#
_entry.id   AF-A0A962MI66-F1
#
_cell.length_a   1.000
_cell.length_b   1.000
_cell.length_c   1.000
_cell.angle_alpha   90.00
_cell.angle_beta   90.00
_cell.angle_gamma   90.00
#
_symmetry.space_group_name_H-M   'P 1'
#
loop_
_entity.id
_entity.type
_entity.pdbx_description
1 polymer ?
#
loop_
_entity_poly.entity_id
_entity_poly.type
_entity_poly.pdbx_seq_one_letter_code
_entity_poly.pdbx_strand_id
1 'polypeptide(L)'
;EHEEAHEHEEAHEHEEAHEHEEAHEHEEAHEHEEAHEHEEAHEHEDITNGQQGKEHLAHAEFHASYQFSCTDPAQLNAVELTIFIRFPGLEKINVQFIGTSGQLGAELTPAQPRLTF
;
A
#
# COMPACT_ATOMS: atom_id res chain seq x y z
N GLU A 1 -52.75 45.30 -35.78
CA GLU A 1 -51.99 45.33 -37.05
C GLU A 1 -51.85 43.89 -37.54
N HIS A 2 -52.07 43.70 -38.84
CA HIS A 2 -51.77 42.53 -39.68
C HIS A 2 -50.22 42.33 -39.65
N GLU A 3 -49.58 41.17 -39.79
CA GLU A 3 -49.56 40.09 -40.80
C GLU A 3 -48.96 38.82 -40.13
N GLU A 4 -49.40 37.57 -40.33
CA GLU A 4 -49.09 36.65 -41.47
C GLU A 4 -47.58 36.62 -41.83
N ALA A 5 -46.87 35.50 -42.02
CA ALA A 5 -47.27 34.15 -42.42
C ALA A 5 -46.21 33.06 -42.06
N HIS A 6 -46.71 31.84 -42.17
CA HIS A 6 -46.15 30.47 -42.13
C HIS A 6 -45.17 30.24 -43.33
N GLU A 7 -44.08 29.44 -43.30
CA GLU A 7 -43.91 28.00 -43.67
C GLU A 7 -42.38 27.75 -43.86
N HIS A 8 -41.71 26.77 -43.23
CA HIS A 8 -41.52 25.33 -43.50
C HIS A 8 -40.79 24.94 -44.81
N GLU A 9 -39.67 24.19 -44.67
CA GLU A 9 -39.12 23.11 -45.53
C GLU A 9 -37.68 22.80 -45.03
N GLU A 10 -37.41 21.73 -44.27
CA GLU A 10 -37.23 20.30 -44.66
C GLU A 10 -36.32 20.03 -45.88
N ALA A 11 -35.19 19.36 -45.62
CA ALA A 11 -34.65 18.20 -46.35
C ALA A 11 -33.33 17.76 -45.67
N HIS A 12 -33.35 16.66 -44.89
CA HIS A 12 -32.86 15.31 -45.26
C HIS A 12 -31.35 15.24 -45.54
N GLU A 13 -30.56 14.68 -44.60
CA GLU A 13 -29.95 13.32 -44.65
C GLU A 13 -28.64 13.28 -45.47
N HIS A 14 -27.57 12.56 -45.11
CA HIS A 14 -27.52 11.16 -44.69
C HIS A 14 -26.25 10.86 -43.86
N GLU A 15 -26.36 9.73 -43.15
CA GLU A 15 -25.39 8.98 -42.37
C GLU A 15 -24.16 8.53 -43.16
N GLU A 16 -23.03 8.31 -42.47
CA GLU A 16 -22.17 7.16 -42.78
C GLU A 16 -21.89 6.37 -41.51
N ALA A 17 -22.69 5.32 -41.35
CA ALA A 17 -22.37 4.16 -40.57
C ALA A 17 -21.18 3.44 -41.22
N HIS A 18 -20.15 3.12 -40.43
CA HIS A 18 -19.22 2.08 -40.83
C HIS A 18 -19.73 0.75 -40.29
N GLU A 19 -20.52 0.07 -41.12
CA GLU A 19 -20.57 -1.38 -41.13
C GLU A 19 -19.48 -1.90 -42.08
N HIS A 20 -18.76 -2.92 -41.63
CA HIS A 20 -18.31 -3.99 -42.51
C HIS A 20 -18.32 -5.29 -41.73
N GLU A 21 -19.41 -6.03 -41.92
CA GLU A 21 -19.42 -7.49 -41.83
C GLU A 21 -18.74 -8.10 -43.08
N GLU A 22 -18.63 -9.43 -43.06
CA GLU A 22 -18.20 -10.39 -44.11
C GLU A 22 -16.72 -10.84 -43.97
N ALA A 23 -16.38 -12.12 -43.84
CA ALA A 23 -17.18 -13.34 -43.81
C ALA A 23 -16.33 -14.48 -43.20
N HIS A 24 -16.98 -15.36 -42.45
CA HIS A 24 -16.45 -16.68 -42.11
C HIS A 24 -16.57 -17.61 -43.33
N GLU A 25 -15.46 -18.23 -43.74
CA GLU A 25 -15.49 -19.49 -44.49
C GLU A 25 -14.88 -20.60 -43.61
N HIS A 26 -15.64 -21.69 -43.47
CA HIS A 26 -15.36 -22.87 -42.65
C HIS A 26 -15.42 -24.09 -43.57
N GLU A 27 -14.31 -24.82 -43.72
CA GLU A 27 -14.22 -26.23 -44.17
C GLU A 27 -12.85 -26.74 -43.66
N GLU A 28 -12.62 -27.92 -43.11
CA GLU A 28 -13.40 -29.14 -42.88
C GLU A 28 -12.63 -29.96 -41.83
N ALA A 29 -13.32 -30.93 -41.25
CA ALA A 29 -12.97 -31.61 -40.02
C ALA A 29 -11.71 -32.49 -40.06
N HIS A 30 -11.01 -32.58 -38.94
CA HIS A 30 -10.49 -33.86 -38.47
C HIS A 30 -10.73 -34.02 -36.98
N GLU A 31 -11.69 -34.89 -36.69
CA GLU A 31 -11.83 -35.60 -35.43
C GLU A 31 -10.53 -36.34 -35.12
N HIS A 32 -10.00 -36.14 -33.93
CA HIS A 32 -9.43 -37.23 -33.16
C HIS A 32 -9.84 -37.04 -31.71
N GLU A 33 -10.78 -37.89 -31.30
CA GLU A 33 -10.90 -38.30 -29.91
C GLU A 33 -9.52 -38.77 -29.44
N GLU A 34 -8.98 -38.12 -28.41
CA GLU A 34 -8.20 -38.78 -27.36
C GLU A 34 -8.41 -37.94 -26.10
N ALA A 35 -9.21 -38.49 -25.19
CA ALA A 35 -9.36 -37.96 -23.86
C ALA A 35 -8.02 -38.05 -23.14
N HIS A 36 -7.33 -36.92 -23.01
CA HIS A 36 -6.24 -36.78 -22.07
C HIS A 36 -6.67 -35.80 -20.97
N GLU A 37 -7.30 -36.37 -19.94
CA GLU A 37 -7.23 -35.81 -18.59
C GLU A 37 -5.75 -35.69 -18.23
N HIS A 38 -5.20 -34.49 -18.41
CA HIS A 38 -3.98 -34.09 -17.74
C HIS A 38 -4.39 -33.18 -16.59
N GLU A 39 -4.71 -33.80 -15.45
CA GLU A 39 -4.39 -33.19 -14.16
C GLU A 39 -2.86 -33.02 -14.11
N GLU A 40 -2.35 -31.97 -14.72
CA GLU A 40 -1.01 -31.46 -14.41
C GLU A 40 -1.15 -30.72 -13.07
N ALA A 41 -1.32 -31.51 -12.01
CA ALA A 41 -0.83 -31.11 -10.71
C ALA A 41 0.66 -30.81 -10.92
N HIS A 42 1.01 -29.53 -10.98
CA HIS A 42 2.38 -29.11 -10.83
C HIS A 42 2.83 -29.53 -9.42
N GLU A 43 3.31 -30.78 -9.32
CA GLU A 43 4.17 -31.21 -8.24
C GLU A 43 5.42 -30.35 -8.35
N HIS A 44 5.42 -29.27 -7.58
CA HIS A 44 6.67 -28.66 -7.17
C HIS A 44 7.39 -29.72 -6.35
N GLU A 45 8.33 -30.41 -6.99
CA GLU A 45 9.36 -31.19 -6.32
C GLU A 45 9.90 -30.36 -5.17
N ASP A 46 9.54 -30.77 -3.96
CA ASP A 46 10.09 -30.27 -2.71
C ASP A 46 11.59 -30.57 -2.75
N ILE A 47 12.40 -29.60 -3.19
CA ILE A 47 13.85 -29.61 -2.98
C ILE A 47 14.07 -29.43 -1.47
N THR A 48 13.82 -30.48 -0.72
CA THR A 48 14.21 -30.65 0.68
C THR A 48 15.51 -31.42 0.73
N ASN A 49 16.57 -30.84 0.18
CA ASN A 49 17.90 -31.19 0.68
C ASN A 49 18.86 -30.00 0.65
N GLY A 50 18.71 -29.19 1.67
CA GLY A 50 19.64 -28.15 2.05
C GLY A 50 19.25 -27.71 3.44
N GLN A 51 19.69 -28.45 4.45
CA GLN A 51 19.67 -28.02 5.85
C GLN A 51 20.54 -26.77 5.98
N GLN A 52 20.00 -25.62 5.57
CA GLN A 52 20.46 -24.31 5.97
C GLN A 52 19.31 -23.75 6.76
N GLY A 53 19.44 -23.87 8.09
CA GLY A 53 18.45 -23.39 9.04
C GLY A 53 18.06 -21.97 8.64
N LYS A 54 16.81 -21.81 8.20
CA LYS A 54 16.17 -20.52 8.20
C LYS A 54 15.97 -20.18 9.66
N GLU A 55 17.04 -19.69 10.29
CA GLU A 55 16.93 -18.92 11.51
C GLU A 55 16.04 -17.75 11.13
N HIS A 56 14.74 -17.90 11.37
CA HIS A 56 13.81 -16.78 11.34
C HIS A 56 14.35 -15.81 12.38
N LEU A 57 15.08 -14.78 11.91
CA LEU A 57 15.56 -13.70 12.75
C LEU A 57 14.36 -13.21 13.54
N ALA A 58 14.34 -13.50 14.84
CA ALA A 58 13.24 -13.12 15.70
C ALA A 58 13.20 -11.59 15.73
N HIS A 59 12.17 -11.00 15.14
CA HIS A 59 11.89 -9.59 15.32
C HIS A 59 11.66 -9.34 16.81
N ALA A 60 12.57 -8.61 17.44
CA ALA A 60 12.49 -8.30 18.86
C ALA A 60 11.73 -6.99 19.04
N GLU A 61 10.56 -7.07 19.66
CA GLU A 61 9.77 -5.92 20.11
C GLU A 61 9.81 -5.85 21.64
N PHE A 62 9.80 -4.63 22.19
CA PHE A 62 9.62 -4.42 23.62
C PHE A 62 8.78 -3.17 23.88
N HIS A 63 8.02 -3.20 24.97
CA HIS A 63 7.27 -2.07 25.46
C HIS A 63 7.71 -1.76 26.88
N ALA A 64 7.85 -0.47 27.20
CA ALA A 64 8.18 0.00 28.54
C ALA A 64 7.33 1.22 28.88
N SER A 65 6.92 1.32 30.15
CA SER A 65 6.15 2.46 30.66
C SER A 65 6.77 2.91 31.97
N TYR A 66 6.97 4.22 32.09
CA TYR A 66 7.59 4.85 33.25
C TYR A 66 6.67 5.95 33.78
N GLN A 67 6.62 6.10 35.10
CA GLN A 67 5.91 7.19 35.77
C GLN A 67 6.86 7.88 36.74
N PHE A 68 6.91 9.21 36.66
CA PHE A 68 7.74 10.05 37.50
C PHE A 68 6.85 10.97 38.35
N SER A 69 7.26 11.22 39.60
CA SER A 69 6.65 12.23 40.46
C SER A 69 7.62 13.39 40.61
N CYS A 70 7.21 14.58 40.16
CA CYS A 70 8.01 15.79 40.22
C CYS A 70 7.47 16.70 41.33
N THR A 71 8.36 17.29 42.13
CA THR A 71 7.97 18.29 43.13
C THR A 71 7.45 19.57 42.48
N ASP A 72 8.04 19.97 41.36
CA ASP A 72 7.63 21.13 40.57
C ASP A 72 7.61 20.74 39.08
N PRO A 73 6.45 20.30 38.53
CA PRO A 73 6.34 19.86 37.15
C PRO A 73 6.50 21.00 36.14
N ALA A 74 6.32 22.27 36.54
CA ALA A 74 6.44 23.41 35.64
C ALA A 74 7.88 23.67 35.19
N GLN A 75 8.87 23.12 35.91
CA GLN A 75 10.30 23.24 35.59
C GLN A 75 10.78 22.19 34.56
N LEU A 76 9.94 21.22 34.18
CA LEU A 76 10.32 20.20 33.21
C LEU A 76 10.25 20.77 31.78
N ASN A 77 11.40 20.92 31.15
CA ASN A 77 11.54 21.54 29.82
C ASN A 77 12.21 20.62 28.78
N ALA A 78 12.67 19.44 29.18
CA ALA A 78 13.36 18.51 28.30
C ALA A 78 13.42 17.09 28.87
N VAL A 79 13.58 16.13 27.98
CA VAL A 79 13.86 14.72 28.26
C VAL A 79 15.02 14.27 27.40
N GLU A 80 16.00 13.60 28.00
CA GLU A 80 17.17 13.06 27.30
C GLU A 80 17.18 11.54 27.38
N LEU A 81 17.27 10.87 26.23
CA LEU A 81 17.20 9.42 26.14
C LEU A 81 18.62 8.82 26.07
N THR A 82 19.01 8.13 27.14
CA THR A 82 20.29 7.41 27.21
C THR A 82 20.23 5.99 26.65
N ILE A 83 19.06 5.55 26.18
CA ILE A 83 18.83 4.17 25.70
C ILE A 83 19.73 3.80 24.52
N PHE A 84 20.12 4.76 23.69
CA PHE A 84 21.08 4.57 22.59
C PHE A 84 22.45 4.04 23.07
N ILE A 85 22.86 4.38 24.30
CA ILE A 85 24.10 3.87 24.91
C ILE A 85 23.95 2.38 25.26
N ARG A 86 22.76 1.98 25.73
CA ARG A 86 22.49 0.59 26.13
C ARG A 86 22.26 -0.32 24.93
N PHE A 87 21.68 0.22 23.85
CA PHE A 87 21.34 -0.49 22.63
C PHE A 87 21.94 0.25 21.41
N PRO A 88 23.22 0.00 21.07
CA PRO A 88 23.90 0.72 19.99
C PRO A 88 23.30 0.52 18.59
N GLY A 89 22.51 -0.54 18.40
CA GLY A 89 21.78 -0.80 17.15
C GLY A 89 20.46 -0.04 17.02
N LEU A 90 20.05 0.73 18.04
CA LEU A 90 18.87 1.58 17.95
C LEU A 90 19.24 2.88 17.22
N GLU A 91 18.68 3.09 16.04
CA GLU A 91 19.05 4.23 15.19
C GLU A 91 18.14 5.44 15.38
N LYS A 92 16.86 5.20 15.64
CA LYS A 92 15.81 6.21 15.65
C LYS A 92 14.78 5.91 16.72
N ILE A 93 14.25 6.97 17.35
CA ILE A 93 13.09 6.92 18.23
C ILE A 93 12.11 7.99 17.78
N ASN A 94 10.92 7.58 17.35
CA ASN A 94 9.81 8.49 17.10
C ASN A 94 9.13 8.81 18.43
N VAL A 95 9.11 10.09 18.78
CA VAL A 95 8.55 10.58 20.04
C VAL A 95 7.29 11.37 19.77
N GLN A 96 6.26 11.09 20.56
CA GLN A 96 5.09 11.93 20.70
C GLN A 96 5.06 12.48 22.13
N PHE A 97 5.09 13.79 22.27
CA PHE A 97 4.96 14.48 23.54
C PHE A 97 3.60 15.18 23.60
N ILE A 98 2.93 15.08 24.75
CA ILE A 98 1.65 15.72 25.02
C ILE A 98 1.80 16.47 26.35
N GLY A 99 1.69 17.79 26.29
CA GLY A 99 1.84 18.67 27.44
C GLY A 99 0.83 19.81 27.44
N THR A 100 0.98 20.74 28.38
CA THR A 100 0.09 21.90 28.53
C THR A 100 0.10 22.84 27.32
N SER A 101 1.20 22.84 26.57
CA SER A 101 1.37 23.66 25.36
C SER A 101 0.86 22.98 24.08
N GLY A 102 0.30 21.75 24.18
CA GLY A 102 -0.19 20.97 23.05
C GLY A 102 0.58 19.67 22.83
N GLN A 103 0.52 19.16 21.59
CA GLN A 103 1.23 17.94 21.18
C GLN A 103 2.39 18.26 20.23
N LEU A 104 3.48 17.50 20.36
CA LEU A 104 4.68 17.60 19.53
C LEU A 104 5.11 16.20 19.06
N GLY A 105 5.50 16.10 17.79
CA GLY A 105 6.19 14.93 17.23
C GLY A 105 7.66 15.25 16.96
N ALA A 106 8.57 14.32 17.26
CA ALA A 106 9.99 14.47 16.97
C ALA A 106 10.64 13.11 16.65
N GLU A 107 11.73 13.11 15.89
CA GLU A 107 12.63 11.95 15.72
C GLU A 107 13.91 12.23 16.51
N LEU A 108 14.25 11.33 17.43
CA LEU A 108 15.52 11.36 18.17
C LEU A 108 16.47 10.31 17.60
N THR A 109 17.76 10.65 17.59
CA THR A 109 18.85 9.78 17.11
C THR A 109 19.98 9.76 18.13
N PRO A 110 20.98 8.86 18.01
CA PRO A 110 22.16 8.91 18.87
C PRO A 110 22.89 10.26 18.87
N ALA A 111 22.87 11.00 17.75
CA ALA A 111 23.48 12.33 17.63
C ALA A 111 22.62 13.45 18.24
N GLN A 112 21.31 13.22 18.38
CA GLN A 112 20.36 14.18 18.93
C GLN A 112 19.35 13.44 19.84
N PRO A 113 19.79 12.99 21.03
CA PRO A 113 18.99 12.13 21.91
C PRO A 113 18.06 12.90 22.85
N ARG A 114 18.00 14.23 22.71
CA ARG A 114 17.31 15.13 23.63
C ARG A 114 16.10 15.77 22.96
N LEU A 115 14.94 15.62 23.60
CA LEU A 115 13.71 16.35 23.29
C LEU A 115 13.61 17.57 24.21
N THR A 116 13.31 18.73 23.65
CA THR A 116 12.99 19.96 24.39
C THR A 116 11.56 20.37 24.05
N PHE A 117 10.78 20.84 25.04
CA PHE A 117 9.37 21.19 24.90
C PHE A 117 8.95 22.35 25.81
#